data_AF-T0ICL7-F1
#
_entry.id   AF-T0ICL7-F1
#
_cell.length_a   1.000
_cell.length_b   1.000
_cell.length_c   1.000
_cell.angle_alpha   90.00
_cell.angle_beta   90.00
_cell.angle_gamma   90.00
#
_symmetry.space_group_name_H-M   'P 1'
#
loop_
_entity.id
_entity.type
_entity.pdbx_description
1 polymer ?
#
loop_
_entity_poly.entity_id
_entity_poly.type
_entity_poly.pdbx_seq_one_letter_code
_entity_poly.pdbx_strand_id
1 'polypeptide(L)'
;MWRCKMQMASGNSLRVQREGAKKREIWRTGVDDSLNRYRESIDNIDAALVFMLAERFKITQAVGEYKASHALPPADPGREERQIARLRQLATDAKLDPDFTEKFLRFIIDEVIRHHERLRES
;
A
#
# COMPACT_ATOMS: atom_id res chain seq x y z
N MET A 1 -46.66 -63.65 5.59
CA MET A 1 -45.23 -64.00 5.43
C MET A 1 -44.59 -62.95 4.51
N TRP A 2 -43.70 -62.10 5.05
CA TRP A 2 -42.72 -61.22 4.36
C TRP A 2 -43.25 -59.89 3.77
N ARG A 3 -43.08 -58.76 4.47
CA ARG A 3 -41.90 -57.86 4.63
C ARG A 3 -41.79 -56.78 3.53
N CYS A 4 -42.27 -55.59 3.88
CA CYS A 4 -41.66 -54.27 3.69
C CYS A 4 -40.49 -54.18 2.67
N LYS A 5 -40.78 -53.69 1.47
CA LYS A 5 -39.78 -53.11 0.55
C LYS A 5 -39.79 -51.60 0.70
N MET A 6 -39.08 -51.09 1.69
CA MET A 6 -38.81 -49.66 1.84
C MET A 6 -37.35 -49.48 2.24
N GLN A 7 -36.43 -49.70 1.30
CA GLN A 7 -35.04 -49.23 1.45
C GLN A 7 -34.32 -49.27 0.10
N MET A 8 -34.40 -48.20 -0.69
CA MET A 8 -33.44 -47.91 -1.77
C MET A 8 -33.61 -46.46 -2.22
N ALA A 9 -33.05 -45.49 -1.49
CA ALA A 9 -32.59 -44.19 -1.99
C ALA A 9 -32.24 -43.28 -0.80
N SER A 10 -31.12 -43.49 -0.13
CA SER A 10 -30.65 -42.50 0.86
C SER A 10 -29.14 -42.35 0.99
N GLY A 11 -28.32 -43.24 0.42
CA GLY A 11 -26.86 -43.15 0.52
C GLY A 11 -26.19 -42.18 -0.46
N ASN A 12 -26.65 -42.14 -1.72
CA ASN A 12 -25.92 -41.45 -2.80
C ASN A 12 -26.14 -39.92 -2.79
N SER A 13 -27.37 -39.47 -2.50
CA SER A 13 -27.73 -38.04 -2.47
C SER A 13 -27.04 -37.29 -1.33
N LEU A 14 -26.94 -37.89 -0.14
CA LEU A 14 -26.24 -37.31 1.01
C LEU A 14 -24.73 -37.22 0.80
N ARG A 15 -24.12 -38.16 0.06
CA ARG A 15 -22.68 -38.17 -0.23
C ARG A 15 -22.30 -37.06 -1.23
N VAL A 16 -23.07 -36.92 -2.31
CA VAL A 16 -22.87 -35.85 -3.32
C VAL A 16 -23.08 -34.46 -2.72
N GLN A 17 -24.08 -34.29 -1.83
CA GLN A 17 -24.31 -33.02 -1.14
C GLN A 17 -23.19 -32.66 -0.17
N ARG A 18 -22.64 -33.64 0.56
CA ARG A 18 -21.49 -33.44 1.47
C ARG A 18 -20.20 -33.13 0.72
N GLU A 19 -19.95 -33.79 -0.41
CA GLU A 19 -18.79 -33.50 -1.26
C GLU A 19 -18.89 -32.10 -1.89
N GLY A 20 -20.06 -31.67 -2.32
CA GLY A 20 -20.30 -30.30 -2.81
C GLY A 20 -20.13 -29.22 -1.74
N ALA A 21 -20.59 -29.48 -0.51
CA ALA A 21 -20.39 -28.58 0.63
C ALA A 21 -18.91 -28.48 1.02
N LYS A 22 -18.21 -29.61 1.11
CA LYS A 22 -16.78 -29.67 1.43
C LYS A 22 -15.94 -28.97 0.36
N LYS A 23 -16.29 -29.12 -0.92
CA LYS A 23 -15.63 -28.43 -2.03
C LYS A 23 -15.83 -26.91 -1.93
N ARG A 24 -17.05 -26.43 -1.65
CA ARG A 24 -17.34 -25.00 -1.45
C ARG A 24 -16.61 -24.40 -0.23
N GLU A 25 -16.50 -25.14 0.87
CA GLU A 25 -15.74 -24.73 2.06
C GLU A 25 -14.25 -24.53 1.73
N ILE A 26 -13.64 -25.49 1.02
CA ILE A 26 -12.21 -25.45 0.63
C ILE A 26 -11.88 -24.26 -0.28
N TRP A 27 -12.76 -23.93 -1.24
CA TRP A 27 -12.57 -22.74 -2.09
C TRP A 27 -12.75 -21.44 -1.30
N ARG A 28 -13.66 -21.43 -0.32
CA ARG A 28 -13.92 -20.25 0.51
C ARG A 28 -12.76 -19.97 1.48
N THR A 29 -12.13 -20.99 2.05
CA THR A 29 -10.93 -20.82 2.90
C THR A 29 -9.68 -20.48 2.09
N GLY A 30 -9.48 -21.08 0.91
CA GLY A 30 -8.29 -20.80 0.09
C GLY A 30 -8.27 -19.39 -0.54
N VAL A 31 -9.44 -18.82 -0.85
CA VAL A 31 -9.57 -17.43 -1.31
C VAL A 31 -9.32 -16.44 -0.17
N ASP A 32 -9.78 -16.74 1.04
CA ASP A 32 -9.54 -15.92 2.24
C ASP A 32 -8.05 -15.88 2.61
N ASP A 33 -7.38 -17.03 2.60
CA ASP A 33 -5.94 -17.13 2.91
C ASP A 33 -5.06 -16.36 1.93
N SER A 34 -5.37 -16.41 0.63
CA SER A 34 -4.59 -15.68 -0.38
C SER A 34 -4.80 -14.16 -0.25
N LEU A 35 -6.05 -13.74 -0.02
CA LEU A 35 -6.37 -12.34 0.19
C LEU A 35 -5.70 -11.77 1.45
N ASN A 36 -5.67 -12.54 2.54
CA ASN A 36 -5.03 -12.12 3.79
C ASN A 36 -3.51 -11.95 3.61
N ARG A 37 -2.84 -12.85 2.88
CA ARG A 37 -1.41 -12.69 2.55
C ARG A 37 -1.12 -11.43 1.70
N TYR A 38 -2.00 -11.10 0.76
CA TYR A 38 -1.86 -9.86 -0.01
C TYR A 38 -2.03 -8.63 0.88
N ARG A 39 -2.97 -8.66 1.83
CA ARG A 39 -3.17 -7.58 2.80
C ARG A 39 -1.97 -7.42 3.72
N GLU A 40 -1.43 -8.51 4.26
CA GLU A 40 -0.20 -8.46 5.07
C GLU A 40 0.97 -7.85 4.28
N SER A 41 1.06 -8.15 2.98
CA SER A 41 2.08 -7.56 2.11
C SER A 41 1.86 -6.05 1.92
N ILE A 42 0.60 -5.61 1.76
CA ILE A 42 0.23 -4.20 1.67
C ILE A 42 0.57 -3.47 2.98
N ASP A 43 0.20 -4.03 4.13
CA ASP A 43 0.46 -3.43 5.45
C ASP A 43 1.97 -3.25 5.69
N ASN A 44 2.79 -4.21 5.25
CA ASN A 44 4.24 -4.10 5.33
C ASN A 44 4.80 -3.00 4.42
N ILE A 45 4.26 -2.85 3.21
CA ILE A 45 4.63 -1.75 2.30
C ILE A 45 4.26 -0.40 2.92
N ASP A 46 3.05 -0.29 3.48
CA ASP A 46 2.56 0.93 4.11
C ASP A 46 3.42 1.32 5.31
N ALA A 47 3.81 0.36 6.15
CA ALA A 47 4.74 0.60 7.25
C ALA A 47 6.09 1.12 6.75
N ALA A 48 6.65 0.52 5.69
CA ALA A 48 7.90 0.97 5.09
C ALA A 48 7.77 2.40 4.52
N LEU A 49 6.65 2.72 3.86
CA LEU A 49 6.38 4.07 3.36
C LEU A 49 6.37 5.10 4.49
N VAL A 50 5.71 4.80 5.62
CA VAL A 50 5.68 5.69 6.79
C VAL A 50 7.07 5.94 7.35
N PHE A 51 7.88 4.89 7.54
CA PHE A 51 9.25 5.05 8.06
C PHE A 51 10.15 5.83 7.08
N MET A 52 10.03 5.57 5.78
CA MET A 52 10.79 6.30 4.76
C MET A 52 10.40 7.78 4.68
N LEU A 53 9.11 8.10 4.86
CA LEU A 53 8.65 9.47 4.96
C LEU A 53 9.21 10.15 6.21
N ALA A 54 9.16 9.50 7.37
CA ALA A 54 9.71 10.04 8.62
C ALA A 54 11.19 10.41 8.50
N GLU A 55 12.00 9.52 7.91
CA GLU A 55 13.42 9.81 7.64
C GLU A 55 13.58 10.96 6.64
N ARG A 56 12.75 11.03 5.59
CA ARG A 56 12.77 12.14 4.65
C ARG A 56 12.49 13.48 5.35
N PHE A 57 11.49 13.55 6.23
CA PHE A 57 11.16 14.75 7.00
C PHE A 57 12.35 15.22 7.85
N LYS A 58 12.98 14.28 8.58
CA LYS A 58 14.18 14.55 9.38
C LYS A 58 15.32 15.15 8.56
N ILE A 59 15.60 14.60 7.38
CA ILE A 59 16.65 15.12 6.50
C ILE A 59 16.27 16.49 5.91
N THR A 60 15.00 16.71 5.54
CA THR A 60 14.57 18.02 5.04
C THR A 60 14.69 19.11 6.10
N GLN A 61 14.47 18.77 7.37
CA GLN A 61 14.71 19.66 8.51
C GLN A 61 16.18 20.01 8.64
N ALA A 62 17.06 19.02 8.63
CA ALA A 62 18.50 19.26 8.66
C ALA A 62 18.96 20.13 7.47
N VAL A 63 18.38 19.94 6.27
CA VAL A 63 18.67 20.79 5.09
C VAL A 63 18.18 22.23 5.32
N GLY A 64 17.01 22.42 5.92
CA GLY A 64 16.48 23.74 6.28
C GLY A 64 17.38 24.47 7.27
N GLU A 65 17.79 23.80 8.36
CA GLU A 65 18.72 24.31 9.36
C GLU A 65 20.09 24.64 8.75
N TYR A 66 20.61 23.76 7.88
CA TYR A 66 21.85 23.99 7.14
C TYR A 66 21.76 25.23 6.25
N LYS A 67 20.68 25.36 5.47
CA LYS A 67 20.48 26.54 4.61
C LYS A 67 20.38 27.82 5.43
N ALA A 68 19.66 27.80 6.55
CA ALA A 68 19.51 28.95 7.44
C ALA A 68 20.85 29.39 8.04
N SER A 69 21.64 28.44 8.56
CA SER A 69 22.97 28.72 9.14
C SER A 69 23.99 29.24 8.12
N HIS A 70 23.80 28.97 6.83
CA HIS A 70 24.69 29.40 5.75
C HIS A 70 24.11 30.54 4.89
N ALA A 71 23.01 31.16 5.33
CA ALA A 71 22.30 32.22 4.59
C ALA A 71 21.97 31.83 3.12
N LEU A 72 21.71 30.55 2.87
CA LEU A 72 21.31 30.04 1.57
C LEU A 72 19.81 30.24 1.33
N PRO A 73 19.38 30.42 0.08
CA PRO A 73 17.97 30.61 -0.23
C PRO A 73 17.15 29.35 0.13
N PRO A 74 15.92 29.54 0.66
CA PRO A 74 15.04 28.44 1.05
C PRO A 74 14.63 27.60 -0.17
N ALA A 75 14.39 28.24 -1.32
CA ALA A 75 14.03 27.59 -2.58
C ALA A 75 15.25 27.44 -3.51
N ASP A 76 15.25 26.37 -4.31
CA ASP A 76 16.23 26.14 -5.38
C ASP A 76 15.47 25.58 -6.60
N PRO A 77 14.92 26.47 -7.46
CA PRO A 77 14.04 26.06 -8.56
C PRO A 77 14.69 25.06 -9.51
N GLY A 78 15.99 25.24 -9.81
CA GLY A 78 16.71 24.31 -10.68
C GLY A 78 16.87 22.92 -10.06
N ARG A 79 17.03 22.83 -8.74
CA ARG A 79 17.03 21.53 -8.03
C ARG A 79 15.64 20.90 -7.97
N GLU A 80 14.58 21.69 -7.85
CA GLU A 80 13.20 21.22 -7.85
C GLU A 80 12.81 20.63 -9.21
N GLU A 81 13.12 21.31 -10.31
CA GLU A 81 12.90 20.81 -11.68
C GLU A 81 13.60 19.47 -11.93
N ARG A 82 14.88 19.36 -11.54
CA ARG A 82 15.65 18.10 -11.68
C ARG A 82 15.06 16.97 -10.84
N GLN A 83 14.56 17.26 -9.65
CA GLN A 83 13.89 16.26 -8.81
C GLN A 83 12.61 15.76 -9.46
N ILE A 84 11.76 16.66 -9.96
CA ILE A 84 10.51 16.30 -10.65
C ILE A 84 10.81 15.43 -11.87
N ALA A 85 11.75 15.84 -12.73
CA ALA A 85 12.12 15.08 -13.91
C ALA A 85 12.61 13.66 -13.58
N ARG A 86 13.52 13.53 -12.59
CA ARG A 86 14.02 12.22 -12.15
C ARG A 86 12.90 11.34 -11.60
N LEU A 87 11.96 11.91 -10.86
CA LEU A 87 10.86 11.14 -10.24
C LEU A 87 9.84 10.68 -11.28
N ARG A 88 9.53 11.50 -12.29
CA ARG A 88 8.71 11.08 -13.44
C ARG A 88 9.35 9.91 -14.20
N GLN A 89 10.68 9.91 -14.34
CA GLN A 89 11.40 8.78 -14.93
C GLN A 89 11.27 7.52 -14.06
N LEU A 90 11.50 7.63 -12.74
CA LEU A 90 11.35 6.49 -11.83
C LEU A 90 9.93 5.91 -11.83
N ALA A 91 8.91 6.77 -11.92
CA ALA A 91 7.52 6.33 -12.05
C ALA A 91 7.31 5.52 -13.34
N THR A 92 7.82 6.02 -14.45
CA THR A 92 7.76 5.35 -15.76
C THR A 92 8.46 3.99 -15.69
N ASP A 93 9.65 3.92 -15.13
CA ASP A 93 10.43 2.68 -14.98
C ASP A 93 9.70 1.66 -14.08
N ALA A 94 9.02 2.14 -13.04
CA ALA A 94 8.21 1.35 -12.12
C ALA A 94 6.81 0.99 -12.67
N LYS A 95 6.46 1.42 -13.89
CA LYS A 95 5.12 1.27 -14.48
C LYS A 95 4.00 1.91 -13.63
N LEU A 96 4.33 2.99 -12.94
CA LEU A 96 3.40 3.84 -12.21
C LEU A 96 3.08 5.08 -13.05
N ASP A 97 1.86 5.58 -12.94
CA ASP A 97 1.46 6.82 -13.64
C ASP A 97 2.36 8.00 -13.20
N PRO A 98 3.13 8.61 -14.13
CA PRO A 98 4.00 9.74 -13.81
C PRO A 98 3.24 10.95 -13.27
N ASP A 99 2.00 11.17 -13.70
CA ASP A 99 1.20 12.33 -13.28
C ASP A 99 0.64 12.13 -11.87
N PHE A 100 0.19 10.90 -11.55
CA PHE A 100 -0.13 10.52 -10.18
C PHE A 100 1.10 10.66 -9.26
N THR A 101 2.25 10.16 -9.71
CA THR A 101 3.50 10.20 -8.91
C THR A 101 3.92 11.64 -8.62
N GLU A 102 3.86 12.52 -9.62
CA GLU A 102 4.16 13.93 -9.43
C GLU A 102 3.20 14.59 -8.43
N LYS A 103 1.89 14.35 -8.53
CA LYS A 103 0.90 14.90 -7.58
C LYS A 103 1.17 14.43 -6.16
N PHE A 104 1.43 13.14 -5.97
CA PHE A 104 1.75 12.58 -4.66
C PHE A 104 3.02 13.24 -4.08
N LEU A 105 4.04 13.44 -4.90
CA LEU A 105 5.29 14.06 -4.46
C LEU A 105 5.14 15.54 -4.11
N ARG A 106 4.39 16.30 -4.90
CA ARG A 106 4.05 17.70 -4.59
C ARG A 106 3.35 17.78 -3.24
N PHE A 107 2.38 16.90 -3.00
CA PHE A 107 1.71 16.80 -1.70
C PHE A 107 2.69 16.56 -0.55
N ILE A 108 3.65 15.63 -0.69
CA ILE A 108 4.67 15.40 0.35
C ILE A 108 5.58 16.62 0.54
N ILE A 109 6.00 17.29 -0.53
CA ILE A 109 6.83 18.52 -0.45
C ILE A 109 6.07 19.64 0.27
N ASP A 110 4.81 19.86 -0.08
CA ASP A 110 3.97 20.88 0.53
C ASP A 110 3.78 20.61 2.03
N GLU A 111 3.58 19.35 2.42
CA GLU A 111 3.46 18.98 3.84
C GLU A 111 4.75 19.20 4.62
N VAL A 112 5.91 18.91 4.01
CA VAL A 112 7.22 19.25 4.58
C VAL A 112 7.31 20.74 4.85
N ILE A 113 7.01 21.58 3.87
CA ILE A 113 7.11 23.04 4.00
C ILE A 113 6.21 23.53 5.16
N ARG A 114 4.95 23.08 5.20
CA ARG A 114 4.01 23.42 6.28
C ARG A 114 4.50 22.99 7.66
N HIS A 115 5.14 21.83 7.78
CA HIS A 115 5.70 21.38 9.05
C HIS A 115 6.87 22.25 9.51
N HIS A 116 7.70 22.72 8.58
CA HIS A 116 8.82 23.62 8.90
C HIS A 116 8.33 25.00 9.33
N GLU A 117 7.31 25.54 8.69
CA GLU A 117 6.70 26.83 9.08
C GLU A 117 6.18 26.78 10.51
N ARG A 118 5.43 25.72 10.87
CA ARG A 118 4.92 25.52 12.24
C ARG A 118 6.01 25.42 13.31
N LEU A 119 7.13 24.75 13.00
CA LEU A 119 8.27 24.66 13.93
C LEU A 119 9.01 25.99 14.10
N ARG A 120 8.91 26.92 13.14
CA ARG A 120 9.52 28.26 13.25
C ARG A 120 8.63 29.24 14.03
N GLU A 121 7.34 28.94 14.17
CA GLU A 121 6.35 29.76 14.89
C GLU A 121 6.18 29.34 16.37
N SER A 122 6.74 28.21 16.78
CA SER A 122 6.74 27.71 18.16
C SER A 122 8.06 27.96 18.87
#